data_AF-A0A3A5W3I1-F1
#
_entry.id   AF-A0A3A5W3I1-F1
#
_cell.length_a   1.000
_cell.length_b   1.000
_cell.length_c   1.000
_cell.angle_alpha   90.00
_cell.angle_beta   90.00
_cell.angle_gamma   90.00
#
_symmetry.space_group_name_H-M   'P 1'
#
loop_
_entity.id
_entity.type
_entity.pdbx_description
1 polymer ?
#
loop_
_entity_poly.entity_id
_entity_poly.type
_entity_poly.pdbx_seq_one_letter_code
_entity_poly.pdbx_strand_id
1 'polypeptide(L)'
;MARKKEKIVVNLDLPKDDTTLTRLYIILFFSITLGLASGLFWISNSGFVPTANGEPMFTNLYCGATAQDELGNPTGEYFQTNQQPTYTANQTCNILQDEPDRITWEDEEWTMVTKRGKNFDVPGVPESSTGGATLLQPLWLNCSVEASGSYDYTVAVRSSAGDILDYKNATANDGDCGFEMVTIPPDTRYELIFVTAQEGQFLETVTFDMTVHYFDGIPTNMNNKSLWLGPALDIGPLKVHPTIFLNFFGLTFFLLIFPASYYWEKVEAKKNEVEEKFPDFLRDLAEYWKGGLSMTVAVQTLATSEYGALNDEVKKMSDQLSWGIKFSDVIRQFAERVGTPLVQRAIALIAEADRAGGKISDILVTAANDSRELKFLEGERRRAIGSYIAVIWTSYFVFLGVIVVLARVF
;
A
#
# COMPACT_ATOMS: atom_id res chain seq x y z
N MET A 1 52.83 50.49 -28.23
CA MET A 1 51.70 50.40 -27.29
C MET A 1 51.08 49.02 -27.40
N ALA A 2 51.37 48.11 -26.45
CA ALA A 2 50.75 46.79 -26.40
C ALA A 2 49.47 46.87 -25.57
N ARG A 3 48.33 46.53 -26.18
CA ARG A 3 46.99 46.58 -25.60
C ARG A 3 46.88 45.49 -24.51
N LYS A 4 46.63 45.90 -23.27
CA LYS A 4 46.46 45.02 -22.10
C LYS A 4 45.26 44.10 -22.36
N LYS A 5 45.48 42.78 -22.42
CA LYS A 5 44.40 41.80 -22.58
C LYS A 5 43.53 41.83 -21.33
N GLU A 6 42.27 42.22 -21.46
CA GLU A 6 41.27 42.06 -20.41
C GLU A 6 41.04 40.56 -20.20
N LYS A 7 41.33 40.12 -18.98
CA LYS A 7 41.15 38.73 -18.58
C LYS A 7 39.64 38.54 -18.36
N ILE A 8 38.97 37.88 -19.30
CA ILE A 8 37.58 37.46 -19.12
C ILE A 8 37.58 36.41 -18.01
N VAL A 9 37.17 36.81 -16.81
CA VAL A 9 36.94 35.89 -15.69
C VAL A 9 35.56 35.29 -15.93
N VAL A 10 35.54 34.07 -16.49
CA VAL A 10 34.32 33.27 -16.55
C VAL A 10 34.07 32.76 -15.14
N ASN A 11 33.17 33.41 -14.41
CA ASN A 11 32.58 32.80 -13.22
C ASN A 11 31.72 31.63 -13.69
N LEU A 12 32.31 30.45 -13.68
CA LEU A 12 31.55 29.22 -13.72
C LEU A 12 30.81 29.17 -12.37
N ASP A 13 29.51 29.44 -12.39
CA ASP A 13 28.59 29.03 -11.33
C ASP A 13 28.58 27.50 -11.31
N LEU A 14 29.65 26.92 -10.77
CA LEU A 14 29.62 25.54 -10.33
C LEU A 14 28.50 25.48 -9.29
N PRO A 15 27.50 24.61 -9.43
CA PRO A 15 26.44 24.50 -8.43
C PRO A 15 27.12 24.24 -7.09
N LYS A 16 27.06 25.26 -6.22
CA LYS A 16 27.44 25.20 -4.81
C LYS A 16 26.91 23.88 -4.26
N ASP A 17 27.76 23.05 -3.64
CA ASP A 17 27.43 21.72 -3.10
C ASP A 17 26.05 21.74 -2.42
N ASP A 18 25.00 21.45 -3.19
CA ASP A 18 23.66 21.54 -2.68
C ASP A 18 23.39 20.20 -2.02
N THR A 19 23.78 20.13 -0.75
CA THR A 19 23.52 18.98 0.12
C THR A 19 22.06 18.53 0.05
N THR A 20 21.13 19.43 -0.31
CA THR A 20 19.73 19.13 -0.53
C THR A 20 19.51 18.22 -1.73
N LEU A 21 20.09 18.58 -2.89
CA LEU A 21 20.03 17.81 -4.13
C LEU A 21 20.80 16.50 -4.03
N THR A 22 21.98 16.51 -3.40
CA THR A 22 22.75 15.28 -3.16
C THR A 22 21.95 14.27 -2.33
N ARG A 23 21.31 14.72 -1.24
CA ARG A 23 20.42 13.88 -0.43
C ARG A 23 19.21 13.40 -1.23
N LEU A 24 18.61 14.24 -2.06
CA LEU A 24 17.50 13.84 -2.92
C LEU A 24 17.92 12.73 -3.89
N TYR A 25 19.08 12.85 -4.55
CA TYR A 25 19.56 11.81 -5.46
C TYR A 25 19.87 10.50 -4.75
N ILE A 26 20.41 10.54 -3.53
CA ILE A 26 20.61 9.34 -2.71
C ILE A 26 19.27 8.68 -2.40
N ILE A 27 18.28 9.46 -1.95
CA ILE A 27 16.93 8.96 -1.65
C ILE A 27 16.29 8.36 -2.91
N LEU A 28 16.37 9.05 -4.05
CA LEU A 28 15.85 8.58 -5.33
C LEU A 28 16.51 7.28 -5.77
N PHE A 29 17.83 7.15 -5.64
CA PHE A 29 18.55 5.93 -5.97
C PHE A 29 18.00 4.73 -5.18
N PHE A 30 17.93 4.83 -3.86
CA PHE A 30 17.40 3.74 -3.03
C PHE A 30 15.91 3.49 -3.28
N SER A 31 15.11 4.54 -3.45
CA SER A 31 13.66 4.45 -3.74
C SER A 31 13.40 3.72 -5.05
N ILE A 32 14.15 4.07 -6.11
CA ILE A 32 14.06 3.44 -7.42
C ILE A 32 14.50 1.99 -7.36
N THR A 33 15.65 1.69 -6.73
CA THR A 33 16.13 0.31 -6.62
C THR A 33 15.16 -0.57 -5.85
N LEU A 34 14.65 -0.12 -4.69
CA LEU A 34 13.70 -0.88 -3.88
C LEU A 34 12.35 -1.03 -4.58
N GLY A 35 11.85 0.03 -5.21
CA GLY A 35 10.60 0.01 -5.97
C GLY A 35 10.68 -0.95 -7.16
N LEU A 36 11.75 -0.88 -7.95
CA LEU A 36 11.96 -1.82 -9.06
C LEU A 36 12.12 -3.27 -8.59
N ALA A 37 12.83 -3.51 -7.49
CA ALA A 37 12.94 -4.84 -6.90
C ALA A 37 11.57 -5.39 -6.46
N SER A 38 10.76 -4.56 -5.79
CA SER A 38 9.38 -4.90 -5.42
C SER A 38 8.52 -5.20 -6.65
N GLY A 39 8.65 -4.40 -7.71
CA GLY A 39 7.91 -4.57 -8.96
C GLY A 39 8.31 -5.84 -9.69
N LEU A 40 9.62 -6.14 -9.76
CA LEU A 40 10.12 -7.39 -10.34
C LEU A 40 9.62 -8.60 -9.57
N PHE A 41 9.64 -8.55 -8.23
CA PHE A 41 9.09 -9.60 -7.39
C PHE A 41 7.59 -9.82 -7.68
N TRP A 42 6.81 -8.74 -7.67
CA TRP A 42 5.38 -8.80 -7.99
C TRP A 42 5.12 -9.42 -9.37
N ILE A 43 5.82 -8.97 -10.43
CA ILE A 43 5.67 -9.51 -11.79
C ILE A 43 6.03 -11.00 -11.81
N SER A 44 7.18 -11.37 -11.24
CA SER A 44 7.69 -12.75 -11.27
C SER A 44 6.82 -13.74 -10.51
N ASN A 45 6.05 -13.26 -9.52
CA ASN A 45 5.14 -14.05 -8.72
C ASN A 45 3.67 -13.92 -9.14
N SER A 46 3.39 -13.13 -10.17
CA SER A 46 2.05 -12.97 -10.73
C SER A 46 1.82 -13.93 -11.91
N GLY A 47 0.57 -14.25 -12.19
CA GLY A 47 0.18 -14.98 -13.40
C GLY A 47 0.29 -14.17 -14.70
N PHE A 48 0.79 -12.93 -14.68
CA PHE A 48 0.92 -12.09 -15.89
C PHE A 48 2.01 -12.57 -16.85
N VAL A 49 3.04 -13.23 -16.33
CA VAL A 49 4.13 -13.81 -17.13
C VAL A 49 4.07 -15.33 -16.96
N PRO A 50 3.17 -16.01 -17.70
CA PRO A 50 2.97 -17.44 -17.53
C PRO A 50 4.21 -18.21 -18.02
N THR A 51 4.63 -19.20 -17.25
CA THR A 51 5.62 -20.20 -17.68
C THR A 51 4.95 -21.34 -18.44
N ALA A 52 5.75 -22.26 -19.00
CA ALA A 52 5.24 -23.37 -19.81
C ALA A 52 4.29 -24.32 -19.07
N ASN A 53 4.41 -24.44 -17.75
CA ASN A 53 3.52 -25.22 -16.88
C ASN A 53 2.36 -24.40 -16.26
N GLY A 54 2.25 -23.10 -16.55
CA GLY A 54 1.21 -22.23 -15.98
C GLY A 54 1.54 -21.56 -14.64
N GLU A 55 2.66 -21.92 -14.01
CA GLU A 55 3.10 -21.35 -12.74
C GLU A 55 3.68 -19.93 -12.86
N PRO A 56 3.75 -19.18 -11.73
CA PRO A 56 4.61 -18.01 -11.67
C PRO A 56 6.08 -18.38 -11.88
N MET A 57 6.81 -17.52 -12.62
CA MET A 57 8.23 -17.71 -12.91
C MET A 57 9.07 -17.89 -11.64
N PHE A 58 8.81 -17.08 -10.61
CA PHE A 58 9.56 -17.19 -9.35
C PHE A 58 9.37 -18.56 -8.72
N THR A 59 8.13 -19.06 -8.66
CA THR A 59 7.79 -20.36 -8.07
C THR A 59 8.61 -21.47 -8.72
N ASN A 60 8.64 -21.52 -10.06
CA ASN A 60 9.40 -22.52 -10.78
C ASN A 60 10.90 -22.43 -10.54
N LEU A 61 11.46 -21.21 -10.54
CA LEU A 61 12.89 -21.01 -10.32
C LEU A 61 13.30 -21.39 -8.89
N TYR A 62 12.50 -20.97 -7.90
CA TYR A 62 12.78 -21.20 -6.49
C TYR A 62 12.60 -22.67 -6.13
N CYS A 63 11.43 -23.26 -6.43
CA CYS A 63 11.18 -24.68 -6.15
C CYS A 63 12.04 -25.58 -7.03
N GLY A 64 12.32 -25.19 -8.27
CA GLY A 64 13.27 -25.89 -9.13
C GLY A 64 14.69 -25.96 -8.56
N ALA A 65 15.09 -25.01 -7.72
CA ALA A 65 16.41 -24.98 -7.08
C ALA A 65 16.43 -25.56 -5.66
N THR A 66 15.29 -25.54 -4.94
CA THR A 66 15.25 -25.80 -3.49
C THR A 66 14.36 -26.97 -3.08
N ALA A 67 13.48 -27.47 -3.95
CA ALA A 67 12.55 -28.53 -3.60
C ALA A 67 13.29 -29.85 -3.30
N GLN A 68 12.89 -30.50 -2.21
CA GLN A 68 13.48 -31.73 -1.71
C GLN A 68 12.39 -32.65 -1.15
N ASP A 69 12.54 -33.96 -1.34
CA ASP A 69 11.68 -34.95 -0.69
C ASP A 69 11.99 -35.09 0.82
N GLU A 70 11.20 -35.89 1.53
CA GLU A 70 11.40 -36.16 2.97
C GLU A 70 12.76 -36.80 3.30
N LEU A 71 13.42 -37.40 2.31
CA LEU A 71 14.74 -38.03 2.40
C LEU A 71 15.88 -37.07 2.04
N GLY A 72 15.57 -35.83 1.63
CA GLY A 72 16.53 -34.80 1.23
C GLY A 72 17.03 -34.91 -0.21
N ASN A 73 16.43 -35.76 -1.05
CA ASN A 73 16.77 -35.83 -2.47
C ASN A 73 16.16 -34.65 -3.23
N PRO A 74 16.89 -34.06 -4.20
CA PRO A 74 16.38 -32.91 -4.96
C PRO A 74 15.24 -33.33 -5.89
N THR A 75 14.11 -32.61 -5.80
CA THR A 75 12.88 -32.83 -6.59
C THR A 75 12.55 -31.66 -7.50
N GLY A 76 13.51 -30.77 -7.74
CA GLY A 76 13.33 -29.56 -8.55
C GLY A 76 12.90 -29.79 -10.00
N GLU A 77 13.10 -31.00 -10.54
CA GLU A 77 12.69 -31.36 -11.91
C GLU A 77 11.18 -31.19 -12.12
N TYR A 78 10.35 -31.45 -11.10
CA TYR A 78 8.88 -31.32 -11.21
C TYR A 78 8.43 -29.90 -11.59
N PHE A 79 9.25 -28.88 -11.27
CA PHE A 79 8.95 -27.47 -11.50
C PHE A 79 9.53 -26.92 -12.82
N GLN A 80 10.27 -27.75 -13.56
CA GLN A 80 10.94 -27.36 -14.81
C GLN A 80 10.31 -28.02 -16.04
N THR A 81 9.11 -28.58 -15.90
CA THR A 81 8.40 -29.27 -16.98
C THR A 81 7.37 -28.36 -17.67
N ASN A 82 6.73 -28.86 -18.74
CA ASN A 82 5.58 -28.21 -19.38
C ASN A 82 4.23 -28.61 -18.75
N GLN A 83 4.26 -29.38 -17.66
CA GLN A 83 3.07 -29.81 -16.93
C GLN A 83 3.06 -29.18 -15.55
N GLN A 84 1.85 -28.83 -15.10
CA GLN A 84 1.61 -28.31 -13.76
C GLN A 84 2.06 -29.35 -12.72
N PRO A 85 2.79 -28.95 -11.66
CA PRO A 85 3.21 -29.87 -10.62
C PRO A 85 2.01 -30.55 -9.94
N THR A 86 2.15 -31.82 -9.54
CA THR A 86 1.14 -32.59 -8.80
C THR A 86 1.23 -32.33 -7.31
N TYR A 87 0.13 -32.48 -6.53
CA TYR A 87 0.07 -32.11 -5.10
C TYR A 87 1.32 -32.56 -4.32
N THR A 88 1.74 -33.81 -4.52
CA THR A 88 2.96 -34.38 -3.95
C THR A 88 4.22 -33.59 -4.28
N ALA A 89 4.37 -33.11 -5.51
CA ALA A 89 5.48 -32.25 -5.91
C ALA A 89 5.48 -30.90 -5.17
N ASN A 90 4.35 -30.21 -5.00
CA ASN A 90 4.37 -28.95 -4.22
C ASN A 90 4.71 -29.16 -2.76
N GLN A 91 4.33 -30.29 -2.15
CA GLN A 91 4.71 -30.57 -0.76
C GLN A 91 6.23 -30.67 -0.57
N THR A 92 6.99 -30.98 -1.63
CA THR A 92 8.46 -30.97 -1.60
C THR A 92 9.06 -29.56 -1.62
N CYS A 93 8.26 -28.51 -1.87
CA CYS A 93 8.69 -27.12 -1.85
C CYS A 93 8.08 -26.37 -0.66
N ASN A 94 8.92 -25.86 0.24
CA ASN A 94 8.51 -25.15 1.46
C ASN A 94 7.55 -23.96 1.23
N ILE A 95 7.66 -23.26 0.09
CA ILE A 95 6.82 -22.09 -0.22
C ILE A 95 5.47 -22.47 -0.84
N LEU A 96 5.22 -23.74 -1.15
CA LEU A 96 3.97 -24.21 -1.79
C LEU A 96 3.23 -25.26 -0.97
N GLN A 97 3.63 -25.47 0.28
CA GLN A 97 2.92 -26.38 1.17
C GLN A 97 1.50 -25.90 1.42
N ASP A 98 0.63 -26.84 1.77
CA ASP A 98 -0.80 -26.64 1.91
C ASP A 98 -1.26 -27.11 3.29
N GLU A 99 -2.32 -26.53 3.84
CA GLU A 99 -2.99 -26.99 5.06
C GLU A 99 -4.50 -27.15 4.79
N PRO A 100 -5.24 -27.96 5.57
CA PRO A 100 -6.67 -28.08 5.32
C PRO A 100 -7.40 -26.80 5.71
N ASP A 101 -8.10 -26.21 4.75
CA ASP A 101 -9.10 -25.17 4.99
C ASP A 101 -10.42 -25.79 5.44
N ARG A 102 -11.30 -24.95 5.99
CA ARG A 102 -12.60 -25.37 6.53
C ARG A 102 -13.71 -24.59 5.87
N ILE A 103 -14.71 -25.30 5.35
CA ILE A 103 -16.01 -24.71 5.02
C ILE A 103 -17.00 -25.18 6.06
N THR A 104 -17.66 -24.23 6.71
CA THR A 104 -18.70 -24.48 7.69
C THR A 104 -20.03 -23.97 7.16
N TRP A 105 -21.08 -24.76 7.36
CA TRP A 105 -22.47 -24.37 7.20
C TRP A 105 -23.05 -24.40 8.61
N GLU A 106 -23.31 -23.21 9.19
CA GLU A 106 -23.73 -23.03 10.58
C GLU A 106 -25.18 -22.51 10.63
N ASP A 107 -25.97 -23.02 11.57
CA ASP A 107 -27.32 -22.55 11.91
C ASP A 107 -28.31 -22.51 10.71
N GLU A 108 -28.15 -23.42 9.75
CA GLU A 108 -29.04 -23.46 8.58
C GLU A 108 -30.35 -24.20 8.90
N GLU A 109 -31.40 -23.43 9.21
CA GLU A 109 -32.75 -23.99 9.37
C GLU A 109 -33.37 -24.38 8.02
N TRP A 110 -33.77 -25.64 7.92
CA TRP A 110 -34.48 -26.17 6.76
C TRP A 110 -35.90 -26.60 7.14
N THR A 111 -36.88 -25.78 6.76
CA THR A 111 -38.31 -26.02 7.02
C THR A 111 -38.97 -26.82 5.91
N MET A 112 -39.96 -27.66 6.27
CA MET A 112 -40.76 -28.47 5.33
C MET A 112 -39.89 -29.34 4.42
N VAL A 113 -39.05 -30.18 5.03
CA VAL A 113 -38.13 -31.04 4.31
C VAL A 113 -38.92 -32.12 3.56
N THR A 114 -38.92 -32.00 2.23
CA THR A 114 -39.47 -32.98 1.30
C THR A 114 -38.34 -33.83 0.70
N LYS A 115 -38.62 -34.75 -0.23
CA LYS A 115 -37.60 -35.62 -0.89
C LYS A 115 -36.48 -34.87 -1.67
N ARG A 116 -36.38 -33.55 -1.59
CA ARG A 116 -35.33 -32.76 -2.25
C ARG A 116 -34.15 -32.62 -1.31
N GLY A 117 -32.93 -32.88 -1.77
CA GLY A 117 -31.71 -32.63 -1.00
C GLY A 117 -31.27 -31.18 -1.01
N LYS A 118 -30.41 -30.82 -0.06
CA LYS A 118 -29.67 -29.56 -0.07
C LYS A 118 -28.33 -29.79 -0.76
N ASN A 119 -28.07 -29.01 -1.81
CA ASN A 119 -26.82 -29.11 -2.55
C ASN A 119 -25.70 -28.42 -1.77
N PHE A 120 -24.51 -29.02 -1.78
CA PHE A 120 -23.28 -28.41 -1.32
C PHE A 120 -22.09 -28.88 -2.15
N ASP A 121 -21.04 -28.07 -2.16
CA ASP A 121 -19.85 -28.31 -2.95
C ASP A 121 -18.70 -28.64 -1.99
N VAL A 122 -17.89 -29.62 -2.38
CA VAL A 122 -16.65 -29.95 -1.68
C VAL A 122 -15.52 -29.54 -2.62
N PRO A 123 -14.89 -28.37 -2.41
CA PRO A 123 -13.71 -28.01 -3.16
C PRO A 123 -12.57 -28.96 -2.82
N GLY A 124 -11.59 -29.04 -3.71
CA GLY A 124 -10.33 -29.70 -3.42
C GLY A 124 -9.57 -30.18 -4.65
N VAL A 125 -8.45 -30.87 -4.44
CA VAL A 125 -7.61 -31.38 -5.53
C VAL A 125 -8.17 -32.67 -6.11
N PRO A 126 -8.44 -32.74 -7.43
CA PRO A 126 -8.91 -33.97 -8.06
C PRO A 126 -7.84 -35.06 -7.98
N GLU A 127 -8.26 -36.32 -7.87
CA GLU A 127 -7.36 -37.47 -7.71
C GLU A 127 -6.25 -37.52 -8.77
N SER A 128 -6.55 -37.12 -10.02
CA SER A 128 -5.58 -37.06 -11.12
C SER A 128 -4.39 -36.13 -10.85
N SER A 129 -4.61 -35.07 -10.06
CA SER A 129 -3.63 -34.03 -9.77
C SER A 129 -2.93 -34.23 -8.43
N THR A 130 -3.36 -35.21 -7.63
CA THR A 130 -2.74 -35.52 -6.33
C THR A 130 -1.34 -36.11 -6.45
N GLY A 131 -0.98 -36.66 -7.62
CA GLY A 131 0.29 -37.35 -7.81
C GLY A 131 0.42 -38.65 -7.00
N GLY A 132 -0.71 -39.29 -6.71
CA GLY A 132 -0.78 -40.56 -5.97
C GLY A 132 -0.89 -40.42 -4.46
N ALA A 133 -0.95 -39.20 -3.92
CA ALA A 133 -1.26 -38.97 -2.51
C ALA A 133 -2.75 -39.12 -2.23
N THR A 134 -3.10 -39.84 -1.17
CA THR A 134 -4.47 -39.90 -0.65
C THR A 134 -4.71 -38.72 0.28
N LEU A 135 -5.48 -37.74 -0.17
CA LEU A 135 -5.90 -36.59 0.64
C LEU A 135 -7.13 -36.96 1.45
N LEU A 136 -7.02 -36.90 2.77
CA LEU A 136 -8.15 -37.15 3.68
C LEU A 136 -8.90 -35.84 3.90
N GLN A 137 -10.11 -35.75 3.38
CA GLN A 137 -10.99 -34.58 3.51
C GLN A 137 -12.18 -34.95 4.42
N PRO A 138 -12.00 -34.94 5.76
CA PRO A 138 -13.05 -35.36 6.67
C PRO A 138 -14.24 -34.40 6.65
N LEU A 139 -15.43 -34.98 6.83
CA LEU A 139 -16.69 -34.25 6.93
C LEU A 139 -17.33 -34.59 8.27
N TRP A 140 -17.69 -33.56 9.03
CA TRP A 140 -18.48 -33.67 10.25
C TRP A 140 -19.86 -33.09 10.01
N LEU A 141 -20.89 -33.86 10.32
CA LEU A 141 -22.27 -33.41 10.32
C LEU A 141 -22.82 -33.55 11.73
N ASN A 142 -23.34 -32.46 12.27
CA ASN A 142 -24.21 -32.46 13.44
C ASN A 142 -25.60 -32.02 13.01
N CYS A 143 -26.64 -32.67 13.53
CA CYS A 143 -28.01 -32.28 13.17
C CYS A 143 -29.03 -32.62 14.25
N SER A 144 -30.10 -31.85 14.25
CA SER A 144 -31.31 -32.05 15.04
C SER A 144 -32.52 -31.98 14.11
N VAL A 145 -33.51 -32.84 14.36
CA VAL A 145 -34.69 -32.98 13.51
C VAL A 145 -35.95 -32.96 14.37
N GLU A 146 -36.84 -32.03 14.04
CA GLU A 146 -38.15 -31.86 14.66
C GLU A 146 -39.26 -32.29 13.71
N ALA A 147 -40.25 -33.00 14.25
CA ALA A 147 -41.45 -33.39 13.52
C ALA A 147 -42.65 -33.53 14.46
N SER A 148 -43.87 -33.45 13.91
CA SER A 148 -45.13 -33.65 14.66
C SER A 148 -45.23 -34.96 15.45
N GLY A 149 -44.43 -35.97 15.10
CA GLY A 149 -44.35 -37.26 15.77
C GLY A 149 -42.95 -37.88 15.70
N SER A 150 -42.78 -38.99 16.41
CA SER A 150 -41.55 -39.79 16.40
C SER A 150 -41.51 -40.66 15.14
N TYR A 151 -40.85 -40.16 14.09
CA TYR A 151 -40.71 -40.86 12.81
C TYR A 151 -39.27 -41.28 12.58
N ASP A 152 -39.07 -42.49 12.04
CA ASP A 152 -37.75 -42.93 11.61
C ASP A 152 -37.39 -42.26 10.27
N TYR A 153 -36.19 -41.73 10.20
CA TYR A 153 -35.63 -41.11 9.01
C TYR A 153 -34.17 -41.52 8.81
N THR A 154 -33.70 -41.33 7.59
CA THR A 154 -32.30 -41.52 7.20
C THR A 154 -31.73 -40.18 6.79
N VAL A 155 -30.62 -39.79 7.41
CA VAL A 155 -29.76 -38.72 6.90
C VAL A 155 -28.66 -39.34 6.05
N ALA A 156 -28.40 -38.79 4.88
CA ALA A 156 -27.39 -39.31 3.96
C ALA A 156 -26.73 -38.20 3.15
N VAL A 157 -25.46 -38.41 2.80
CA VAL A 157 -24.75 -37.63 1.80
C VAL A 157 -24.75 -38.42 0.49
N ARG A 158 -25.21 -37.78 -0.58
CA ARG A 158 -25.38 -38.38 -1.90
C ARG A 158 -24.49 -37.69 -2.93
N SER A 159 -23.86 -38.48 -3.80
CA SER A 159 -23.08 -37.98 -4.93
C SER A 159 -23.97 -37.31 -5.98
N SER A 160 -23.34 -36.58 -6.89
CA SER A 160 -23.98 -35.99 -8.07
C SER A 160 -24.67 -37.02 -8.99
N ALA A 161 -24.23 -38.29 -8.94
CA ALA A 161 -24.82 -39.41 -9.68
C ALA A 161 -26.02 -40.07 -8.96
N GLY A 162 -26.27 -39.72 -7.70
CA GLY A 162 -27.35 -40.29 -6.90
C GLY A 162 -26.92 -41.42 -5.97
N ASP A 163 -25.64 -41.75 -5.90
CA ASP A 163 -25.11 -42.80 -5.02
C ASP A 163 -25.00 -42.30 -3.57
N ILE A 164 -25.45 -43.10 -2.61
CA ILE A 164 -25.30 -42.78 -1.18
C ILE A 164 -23.85 -43.08 -0.77
N LEU A 165 -23.12 -42.05 -0.34
CA LEU A 165 -21.74 -42.18 0.12
C LEU A 165 -21.68 -42.69 1.56
N ASP A 166 -22.47 -42.07 2.43
CA ASP A 166 -22.60 -42.46 3.83
C ASP A 166 -23.97 -42.04 4.37
N TYR A 167 -24.45 -42.73 5.40
CA TYR A 167 -25.78 -42.49 5.98
C TYR A 167 -25.88 -42.92 7.44
N LYS A 168 -26.79 -42.27 8.18
CA LYS A 168 -27.19 -42.65 9.54
C LYS A 168 -28.71 -42.71 9.61
N ASN A 169 -29.23 -43.75 10.25
CA ASN A 169 -30.65 -43.84 10.58
C ASN A 169 -30.86 -43.24 11.98
N ALA A 170 -31.90 -42.42 12.12
CA ALA A 170 -32.25 -41.73 13.35
C ALA A 170 -33.77 -41.58 13.49
N THR A 171 -34.23 -41.20 14.67
CA THR A 171 -35.65 -40.99 14.97
C THR A 171 -35.88 -39.52 15.30
N ALA A 172 -36.94 -38.93 14.74
CA ALA A 172 -37.24 -37.51 14.95
C ALA A 172 -37.56 -37.24 16.42
N ASN A 173 -37.18 -36.05 16.92
CA ASN A 173 -37.31 -35.62 18.32
C ASN A 173 -36.41 -36.36 19.34
N ASP A 174 -35.46 -37.20 18.92
CA ASP A 174 -34.52 -37.94 19.81
C ASP A 174 -33.11 -37.31 19.86
N GLY A 175 -32.83 -36.32 19.01
CA GLY A 175 -31.75 -35.33 19.21
C GLY A 175 -30.33 -35.70 18.72
N ASP A 176 -30.09 -36.85 18.09
CA ASP A 176 -28.76 -37.15 17.51
C ASP A 176 -28.85 -37.84 16.12
N CYS A 177 -28.62 -37.08 15.06
CA CYS A 177 -28.41 -37.61 13.71
C CYS A 177 -27.01 -37.35 13.14
N GLY A 178 -26.08 -36.86 13.96
CA GLY A 178 -24.74 -36.53 13.48
C GLY A 178 -23.91 -37.77 13.09
N PHE A 179 -23.08 -37.63 12.06
CA PHE A 179 -22.10 -38.64 11.67
C PHE A 179 -20.84 -37.99 11.08
N GLU A 180 -19.76 -38.75 11.02
CA GLU A 180 -18.45 -38.32 10.54
C GLU A 180 -18.00 -39.22 9.39
N MET A 181 -17.56 -38.61 8.29
CA MET A 181 -16.92 -39.30 7.18
C MET A 181 -15.42 -39.07 7.24
N VAL A 182 -14.64 -40.15 7.08
CA VAL A 182 -13.16 -40.09 7.08
C VAL A 182 -12.64 -39.27 5.90
N THR A 183 -13.30 -39.37 4.74
CA THR A 183 -12.94 -38.59 3.57
C THR A 183 -14.13 -38.44 2.62
N ILE A 184 -14.24 -37.29 1.98
CA ILE A 184 -15.14 -37.03 0.85
C ILE A 184 -14.30 -36.52 -0.34
N PRO A 185 -14.39 -37.12 -1.54
CA PRO A 185 -13.65 -36.61 -2.70
C PRO A 185 -14.20 -35.24 -3.12
N PRO A 186 -13.40 -34.42 -3.82
CA PRO A 186 -13.89 -33.14 -4.32
C PRO A 186 -14.89 -33.33 -5.45
N ASP A 187 -16.07 -32.70 -5.34
CA ASP A 187 -17.10 -32.64 -6.38
C ASP A 187 -17.97 -31.39 -6.15
N THR A 188 -18.68 -30.98 -7.19
CA THR A 188 -19.39 -29.69 -7.28
C THR A 188 -20.89 -29.80 -7.06
N ARG A 189 -21.41 -30.96 -6.64
CA ARG A 189 -22.86 -31.23 -6.51
C ARG A 189 -23.18 -32.38 -5.56
N TYR A 190 -22.70 -32.33 -4.32
CA TYR A 190 -23.19 -33.26 -3.29
C TYR A 190 -24.57 -32.85 -2.81
N GLU A 191 -25.35 -33.82 -2.35
CA GLU A 191 -26.67 -33.58 -1.77
C GLU A 191 -26.74 -34.15 -0.36
N LEU A 192 -27.06 -33.28 0.61
CA LEU A 192 -27.46 -33.70 1.96
C LEU A 192 -28.98 -33.94 1.95
N ILE A 193 -29.41 -35.16 2.24
CA ILE A 193 -30.82 -35.55 2.22
C ILE A 193 -31.26 -36.05 3.60
N PHE A 194 -32.51 -35.74 3.94
CA PHE A 194 -33.23 -36.32 5.06
C PHE A 194 -34.49 -36.96 4.52
N VAL A 195 -34.62 -38.27 4.65
CA VAL A 195 -35.72 -39.04 4.05
C VAL A 195 -36.43 -39.83 5.13
N THR A 196 -37.73 -39.63 5.28
CA THR A 196 -38.57 -40.42 6.19
C THR A 196 -38.77 -41.82 5.64
N ALA A 197 -38.69 -42.83 6.50
CA ALA A 197 -38.97 -44.23 6.14
C ALA A 197 -40.48 -44.50 5.97
N GLN A 198 -41.33 -43.61 6.51
CA GLN A 198 -42.77 -43.76 6.56
C GLN A 198 -43.48 -42.92 5.49
N GLU A 199 -44.35 -43.55 4.69
CA GLU A 199 -45.08 -42.86 3.63
C GLU A 199 -46.05 -41.80 4.19
N GLY A 200 -46.01 -40.58 3.61
CA GLY A 200 -46.94 -39.50 3.93
C GLY A 200 -46.57 -38.66 5.16
N GLN A 201 -45.45 -38.94 5.82
CA GLN A 201 -44.91 -38.13 6.92
C GLN A 201 -43.75 -37.25 6.45
N PHE A 202 -43.69 -36.03 6.96
CA PHE A 202 -42.68 -35.03 6.62
C PHE A 202 -41.96 -34.55 7.89
N LEU A 203 -40.71 -34.13 7.74
CA LEU A 203 -39.95 -33.49 8.82
C LEU A 203 -40.29 -31.99 8.78
N GLU A 204 -40.58 -31.40 9.94
CA GLU A 204 -41.02 -30.01 10.05
C GLU A 204 -39.82 -29.08 9.95
N THR A 205 -38.82 -29.30 10.79
CA THR A 205 -37.61 -28.48 10.88
C THR A 205 -36.40 -29.39 11.00
N VAL A 206 -35.38 -29.14 10.18
CA VAL A 206 -34.06 -29.72 10.31
C VAL A 206 -33.06 -28.61 10.54
N THR A 207 -32.31 -28.70 11.63
CA THR A 207 -31.17 -27.82 11.93
C THR A 207 -29.92 -28.66 11.80
N PHE A 208 -28.94 -28.19 11.03
CA PHE A 208 -27.68 -28.91 10.88
C PHE A 208 -26.49 -27.96 10.85
N ASP A 209 -25.39 -28.43 11.41
CA ASP A 209 -24.08 -27.83 11.31
C ASP A 209 -23.16 -28.81 10.58
N MET A 210 -22.61 -28.40 9.45
CA MET A 210 -21.71 -29.23 8.66
C MET A 210 -20.37 -28.54 8.55
N THR A 211 -19.28 -29.29 8.72
CA THR A 211 -17.91 -28.81 8.49
C THR A 211 -17.19 -29.78 7.59
N VAL A 212 -16.60 -29.27 6.51
CA VAL A 212 -15.73 -30.05 5.63
C VAL A 212 -14.34 -29.45 5.66
N HIS A 213 -13.34 -30.29 5.92
CA HIS A 213 -11.95 -29.92 5.68
C HIS A 213 -11.58 -30.29 4.26
N TYR A 214 -10.97 -29.36 3.54
CA TYR A 214 -10.53 -29.58 2.16
C TYR A 214 -9.14 -29.00 1.91
N PHE A 215 -8.48 -29.50 0.86
CA PHE A 215 -7.17 -29.05 0.41
C PHE A 215 -7.31 -28.46 -0.98
N ASP A 216 -6.94 -27.20 -1.18
CA ASP A 216 -7.11 -26.49 -2.44
C ASP A 216 -5.98 -26.78 -3.47
N GLY A 217 -4.80 -27.19 -3.00
CA GLY A 217 -3.65 -27.69 -3.77
C GLY A 217 -3.15 -26.85 -4.96
N ILE A 218 -2.58 -27.51 -5.98
CA ILE A 218 -1.65 -26.91 -6.96
C ILE A 218 -2.33 -26.48 -8.26
N PRO A 219 -2.15 -25.22 -8.70
CA PRO A 219 -1.84 -24.08 -7.85
C PRO A 219 -2.80 -22.94 -8.09
N THR A 220 -2.97 -22.21 -7.02
CA THR A 220 -2.64 -20.80 -7.13
C THR A 220 -1.60 -20.51 -6.05
N ASN A 221 -0.72 -19.56 -6.30
CA ASN A 221 0.21 -18.90 -5.37
C ASN A 221 -0.47 -18.27 -4.11
N MET A 222 -1.55 -18.90 -3.63
CA MET A 222 -2.52 -18.45 -2.65
C MET A 222 -3.05 -19.61 -1.79
N ASN A 223 -2.40 -20.79 -1.79
CA ASN A 223 -2.79 -21.82 -0.84
C ASN A 223 -2.50 -21.35 0.59
N ASN A 224 -3.39 -21.67 1.51
CA ASN A 224 -3.46 -21.09 2.84
C ASN A 224 -2.16 -21.17 3.68
N LYS A 225 -1.34 -22.21 3.50
CA LYS A 225 -0.05 -22.39 4.19
C LYS A 225 1.15 -21.85 3.42
N SER A 226 1.00 -21.38 2.18
CA SER A 226 2.14 -20.85 1.44
C SER A 226 2.69 -19.61 2.11
N LEU A 227 4.03 -19.56 2.13
CA LEU A 227 4.78 -18.39 2.51
C LEU A 227 4.44 -17.14 1.66
N TRP A 228 3.79 -17.30 0.50
CA TRP A 228 3.35 -16.22 -0.39
C TRP A 228 2.20 -15.38 0.12
N LEU A 229 1.29 -15.96 0.91
CA LEU A 229 0.34 -15.16 1.69
C LEU A 229 1.09 -14.38 2.77
N GLY A 230 2.17 -14.96 3.30
CA GLY A 230 2.89 -14.45 4.45
C GLY A 230 2.04 -14.47 5.71
N PRO A 231 2.58 -13.99 6.85
CA PRO A 231 1.89 -14.08 8.13
C PRO A 231 0.53 -13.38 8.09
N ALA A 232 -0.49 -14.11 8.53
CA ALA A 232 -1.79 -13.54 8.82
C ALA A 232 -1.68 -12.62 10.03
N LEU A 233 -2.29 -11.43 9.92
CA LEU A 233 -2.48 -10.50 11.02
C LEU A 233 -3.99 -10.36 11.23
N ASP A 234 -4.45 -10.80 12.40
CA ASP A 234 -5.85 -10.71 12.78
C ASP A 234 -6.16 -9.30 13.31
N ILE A 235 -6.90 -8.52 12.52
CA ILE A 235 -7.36 -7.17 12.90
C ILE A 235 -8.86 -7.24 13.15
N GLY A 236 -9.24 -7.73 14.34
CA GLY A 236 -10.64 -7.92 14.70
C GLY A 236 -11.30 -9.00 13.83
N PRO A 237 -12.39 -8.71 13.11
CA PRO A 237 -13.04 -9.68 12.21
C PRO A 237 -12.32 -9.84 10.86
N LEU A 238 -11.27 -9.05 10.58
CA LEU A 238 -10.55 -9.05 9.29
C LEU A 238 -9.19 -9.73 9.45
N LYS A 239 -8.99 -10.83 8.71
CA LYS A 239 -7.68 -11.46 8.53
C LYS A 239 -6.96 -10.78 7.38
N VAL A 240 -5.87 -10.06 7.67
CA VAL A 240 -5.08 -9.36 6.63
C VAL A 240 -3.72 -10.02 6.45
N HIS A 241 -3.24 -10.02 5.22
CA HIS A 241 -1.93 -10.57 4.85
C HIS A 241 -1.07 -9.47 4.22
N PRO A 242 -0.42 -8.60 5.00
CA PRO A 242 0.26 -7.41 4.46
C PRO A 242 1.40 -7.74 3.50
N THR A 243 2.03 -8.89 3.68
CA THR A 243 3.14 -9.37 2.85
C THR A 243 2.67 -10.29 1.72
N ILE A 244 1.36 -10.40 1.45
CA ILE A 244 0.89 -11.13 0.28
C ILE A 244 1.50 -10.54 -0.98
N PHE A 245 1.89 -11.37 -1.92
CA PHE A 245 2.58 -10.91 -3.14
C PHE A 245 1.79 -9.80 -3.87
N LEU A 246 0.45 -9.83 -3.86
CA LEU A 246 -0.40 -8.80 -4.48
C LEU A 246 -0.11 -7.39 -3.94
N ASN A 247 0.23 -7.26 -2.65
CA ASN A 247 0.54 -5.96 -2.05
C ASN A 247 1.86 -5.37 -2.56
N PHE A 248 2.74 -6.18 -3.14
CA PHE A 248 4.00 -5.69 -3.72
C PHE A 248 3.78 -4.76 -4.93
N PHE A 249 2.61 -4.83 -5.58
CA PHE A 249 2.20 -3.84 -6.56
C PHE A 249 2.08 -2.44 -5.94
N GLY A 250 1.30 -2.32 -4.86
CA GLY A 250 1.15 -1.06 -4.13
C GLY A 250 2.46 -0.59 -3.51
N LEU A 251 3.23 -1.53 -2.93
CA LEU A 251 4.56 -1.23 -2.38
C LEU A 251 5.53 -0.71 -3.44
N THR A 252 5.43 -1.17 -4.69
CA THR A 252 6.25 -0.65 -5.79
C THR A 252 6.08 0.86 -5.94
N PHE A 253 4.84 1.34 -6.09
CA PHE A 253 4.57 2.78 -6.23
C PHE A 253 4.89 3.55 -4.95
N PHE A 254 4.57 2.97 -3.79
CA PHE A 254 4.89 3.58 -2.51
C PHE A 254 6.40 3.81 -2.37
N LEU A 255 7.21 2.78 -2.59
CA LEU A 255 8.67 2.87 -2.49
C LEU A 255 9.29 3.78 -3.55
N LEU A 256 8.75 3.82 -4.77
CA LEU A 256 9.22 4.70 -5.84
C LEU A 256 8.98 6.18 -5.54
N ILE A 257 7.80 6.52 -5.02
CA ILE A 257 7.32 7.92 -4.97
C ILE A 257 7.47 8.51 -3.56
N PHE A 258 7.02 7.79 -2.53
CA PHE A 258 6.81 8.36 -1.20
C PHE A 258 8.07 8.94 -0.56
N PRO A 259 9.24 8.26 -0.52
CA PRO A 259 10.40 8.79 0.20
C PRO A 259 10.93 10.09 -0.42
N ALA A 260 11.00 10.15 -1.75
CA ALA A 260 11.46 11.34 -2.48
C ALA A 260 10.48 12.50 -2.33
N SER A 261 9.18 12.24 -2.49
CA SER A 261 8.13 13.25 -2.28
C SER A 261 8.14 13.80 -0.86
N TYR A 262 8.23 12.94 0.16
CA TYR A 262 8.25 13.35 1.57
C TYR A 262 9.47 14.22 1.90
N TYR A 263 10.65 13.85 1.39
CA TYR A 263 11.86 14.66 1.57
C TYR A 263 11.73 16.02 0.90
N TRP A 264 11.27 16.06 -0.35
CA TRP A 264 11.11 17.30 -1.10
C TRP A 264 10.08 18.23 -0.45
N GLU A 265 8.97 17.68 0.03
CA GLU A 265 7.95 18.44 0.74
C GLU A 265 8.51 19.10 2.01
N LYS A 266 9.36 18.40 2.78
CA LYS A 266 10.05 19.00 3.94
C LYS A 266 11.02 20.11 3.57
N VAL A 267 11.76 19.95 2.46
CA VAL A 267 12.67 20.99 1.96
C VAL A 267 11.89 22.23 1.57
N GLU A 268 10.80 22.04 0.84
CA GLU A 268 9.94 23.12 0.35
C GLU A 268 9.19 23.81 1.50
N ALA A 269 8.73 23.07 2.51
CA ALA A 269 8.11 23.62 3.70
C ALA A 269 9.06 24.58 4.45
N LYS A 270 10.33 24.18 4.63
CA LYS A 270 11.34 25.04 5.26
C LYS A 270 11.64 26.31 4.46
N LYS A 271 11.71 26.22 3.13
CA LYS A 271 11.88 27.40 2.27
C LYS A 271 10.70 28.35 2.42
N ASN A 272 9.48 27.81 2.37
CA ASN A 272 8.27 28.61 2.50
C ASN A 272 8.16 29.32 3.85
N GLU A 273 8.55 28.67 4.95
CA GLU A 273 8.55 29.27 6.29
C GLU A 273 9.42 30.54 6.35
N VAL A 274 10.58 30.53 5.67
CA VAL A 274 11.48 31.68 5.58
C VAL A 274 10.92 32.76 4.66
N GLU A 275 10.43 32.38 3.47
CA GLU A 275 9.93 33.33 2.49
C GLU A 275 8.61 33.99 2.89
N GLU A 276 7.80 33.36 3.75
CA GLU A 276 6.53 33.92 4.23
C GLU A 276 6.74 35.19 5.06
N LYS A 277 7.81 35.26 5.86
CA LYS A 277 8.12 36.41 6.74
C LYS A 277 9.02 37.47 6.11
N PHE A 278 9.63 37.14 4.97
CA PHE A 278 10.55 38.05 4.29
C PHE A 278 9.92 39.37 3.79
N PRO A 279 8.70 39.40 3.21
CA PRO A 279 8.07 40.65 2.81
C PRO A 279 7.82 41.60 3.99
N ASP A 280 7.47 41.06 5.16
CA ASP A 280 7.22 41.85 6.37
C ASP A 280 8.53 42.45 6.90
N PHE A 281 9.62 41.68 6.91
CA PHE A 281 10.95 42.18 7.23
C PHE A 281 11.37 43.35 6.32
N LEU A 282 11.20 43.21 5.00
CA LEU A 282 11.55 44.28 4.05
C LEU A 282 10.70 45.55 4.25
N ARG A 283 9.41 45.38 4.54
CA ARG A 283 8.49 46.49 4.79
C ARG A 283 8.90 47.25 6.05
N ASP A 284 9.13 46.54 7.15
CA ASP A 284 9.50 47.16 8.43
C ASP A 284 10.88 47.86 8.29
N LEU A 285 11.82 47.26 7.56
CA LEU A 285 13.10 47.90 7.22
C LEU A 285 12.92 49.19 6.43
N ALA A 286 12.01 49.20 5.44
CA ALA A 286 11.69 50.39 4.68
C ALA A 286 11.06 51.49 5.55
N GLU A 287 10.16 51.11 6.47
CA GLU A 287 9.48 52.03 7.40
C GLU A 287 10.48 52.69 8.36
N TYR A 288 11.38 51.92 8.96
CA TYR A 288 12.43 52.45 9.86
C TYR A 288 13.40 53.38 9.12
N TRP A 289 13.82 53.02 7.92
CA TRP A 289 14.69 53.85 7.09
C TRP A 289 13.99 55.16 6.68
N LYS A 290 12.70 55.09 6.28
CA LYS A 290 11.88 56.28 5.99
C LYS A 290 11.67 57.16 7.23
N GLY A 291 11.64 56.57 8.43
CA GLY A 291 11.61 57.26 9.71
C GLY A 291 12.91 57.99 10.08
N GLY A 292 13.97 57.87 9.26
CA GLY A 292 15.24 58.56 9.46
C GLY A 292 16.26 57.80 10.31
N LEU A 293 16.00 56.52 10.64
CA LEU A 293 17.01 55.68 11.26
C LEU A 293 18.10 55.32 10.25
N SER A 294 19.35 55.27 10.72
CA SER A 294 20.44 54.68 9.94
C SER A 294 20.19 53.17 9.73
N MET A 295 20.74 52.60 8.65
CA MET A 295 20.49 51.22 8.24
C MET A 295 20.97 50.21 9.30
N THR A 296 22.06 50.55 9.99
CA THR A 296 22.59 49.78 11.11
C THR A 296 21.59 49.74 12.27
N VAL A 297 21.06 50.90 12.67
CA VAL A 297 20.08 51.01 13.77
C VAL A 297 18.73 50.38 13.40
N ALA A 298 18.31 50.52 12.13
CA ALA A 298 17.09 49.90 11.62
C ALA A 298 17.16 48.37 11.73
N VAL A 299 18.25 47.75 11.24
CA VAL A 299 18.44 46.29 11.34
C VAL A 299 18.62 45.82 12.79
N GLN A 300 19.30 46.59 13.64
CA GLN A 300 19.39 46.29 15.08
C GLN A 300 18.03 46.29 15.77
N THR A 301 17.14 47.22 15.38
CA THR A 301 15.77 47.27 15.90
C THR A 301 14.97 46.06 15.42
N LEU A 302 15.06 45.72 14.12
CA LEU A 302 14.40 44.55 13.54
C LEU A 302 14.90 43.22 14.10
N ALA A 303 16.17 43.13 14.52
CA ALA A 303 16.69 41.92 15.15
C ALA A 303 16.03 41.59 16.50
N THR A 304 15.27 42.52 17.08
CA THR A 304 14.44 42.30 18.27
C THR A 304 12.98 41.97 17.96
N SER A 305 12.58 42.07 16.70
CA SER A 305 11.23 41.76 16.20
C SER A 305 11.09 40.28 15.81
N GLU A 306 9.85 39.85 15.56
CA GLU A 306 9.51 38.45 15.28
C GLU A 306 9.27 38.18 13.78
N TYR A 307 10.21 37.48 13.14
CA TYR A 307 10.21 37.04 11.75
C TYR A 307 10.36 35.51 11.60
N GLY A 308 10.06 34.74 12.66
CA GLY A 308 10.06 33.27 12.62
C GLY A 308 11.41 32.69 12.19
N ALA A 309 11.41 31.86 11.14
CA ALA A 309 12.61 31.21 10.60
C ALA A 309 13.68 32.19 10.07
N LEU A 310 13.36 33.49 9.93
CA LEU A 310 14.30 34.52 9.50
C LEU A 310 15.08 35.15 10.68
N ASN A 311 14.62 34.99 11.93
CA ASN A 311 15.17 35.68 13.10
C ASN A 311 16.69 35.51 13.27
N ASP A 312 17.17 34.27 13.16
CA ASP A 312 18.60 33.96 13.30
C ASP A 312 19.46 34.66 12.24
N GLU A 313 18.94 34.76 11.01
CA GLU A 313 19.64 35.41 9.91
C GLU A 313 19.61 36.94 10.01
N VAL A 314 18.50 37.53 10.50
CA VAL A 314 18.40 38.97 10.80
C VAL A 314 19.33 39.34 11.96
N LYS A 315 19.43 38.50 12.99
CA LYS A 315 20.35 38.73 14.11
C LYS A 315 21.81 38.74 13.65
N LYS A 316 22.22 37.80 12.80
CA LYS A 316 23.55 37.80 12.17
C LYS A 316 23.80 39.07 11.36
N MET A 317 22.81 39.58 10.63
CA MET A 317 22.95 40.87 9.93
C MET A 317 23.22 42.03 10.91
N SER A 318 22.46 42.09 12.01
CA SER A 318 22.65 43.09 13.06
C SER A 318 24.07 43.05 13.64
N ASP A 319 24.58 41.86 13.95
CA ASP A 319 25.94 41.68 14.48
C ASP A 319 27.00 42.16 13.47
N GLN A 320 26.87 41.77 12.20
CA GLN A 320 27.78 42.19 11.12
C GLN A 320 27.79 43.71 10.93
N LEU A 321 26.62 44.34 10.98
CA LEU A 321 26.49 45.80 10.89
C LEU A 321 27.07 46.51 12.11
N SER A 322 26.93 45.92 13.31
CA SER A 322 27.50 46.46 14.55
C SER A 322 29.03 46.52 14.52
N TRP A 323 29.67 45.63 13.74
CA TRP A 323 31.11 45.60 13.54
C TRP A 323 31.58 46.53 12.41
N GLY A 324 30.69 47.33 11.83
CA GLY A 324 31.02 48.31 10.80
C GLY A 324 31.16 47.75 9.39
N ILE A 325 30.68 46.53 9.13
CA ILE A 325 30.62 45.97 7.77
C ILE A 325 29.57 46.76 6.96
N LYS A 326 29.87 47.04 5.69
CA LYS A 326 28.96 47.79 4.81
C LYS A 326 27.65 47.02 4.61
N PHE A 327 26.53 47.74 4.64
CA PHE A 327 25.20 47.15 4.45
C PHE A 327 25.06 46.38 3.14
N SER A 328 25.60 46.90 2.03
CA SER A 328 25.57 46.22 0.74
C SER A 328 26.26 44.86 0.73
N ASP A 329 27.30 44.68 1.55
CA ASP A 329 27.99 43.39 1.71
C ASP A 329 27.20 42.46 2.65
N VAL A 330 26.69 42.99 3.76
CA VAL A 330 25.90 42.23 4.75
C VAL A 330 24.61 41.68 4.13
N ILE A 331 23.89 42.51 3.38
CA ILE A 331 22.61 42.12 2.79
C ILE A 331 22.79 41.06 1.70
N ARG A 332 23.87 41.14 0.90
CA ARG A 332 24.24 40.09 -0.07
C ARG A 332 24.58 38.77 0.62
N GLN A 333 25.38 38.81 1.68
CA GLN A 333 25.68 37.60 2.47
C GLN A 333 24.43 37.00 3.11
N PHE A 334 23.49 37.84 3.56
CA PHE A 334 22.19 37.37 4.05
C PHE A 334 21.41 36.62 2.95
N ALA A 335 21.34 37.15 1.73
CA ALA A 335 20.69 36.48 0.61
C ALA A 335 21.35 35.13 0.25
N GLU A 336 22.69 35.04 0.35
CA GLU A 336 23.44 33.81 0.13
C GLU A 336 23.22 32.75 1.21
N ARG A 337 22.97 33.16 2.46
CA ARG A 337 22.68 32.26 3.59
C ARG A 337 21.24 31.76 3.57
N VAL A 338 20.29 32.65 3.30
CA VAL A 338 18.87 32.27 3.14
C VAL A 338 18.67 31.41 1.90
N GLY A 339 19.36 31.74 0.80
CA GLY A 339 19.51 30.85 -0.35
C GLY A 339 18.24 30.59 -1.17
N THR A 340 17.17 31.36 -0.95
CA THR A 340 15.93 31.20 -1.73
C THR A 340 15.88 32.14 -2.93
N PRO A 341 15.25 31.73 -4.06
CA PRO A 341 15.18 32.55 -5.26
C PRO A 341 14.46 33.90 -5.04
N LEU A 342 13.42 33.91 -4.19
CA LEU A 342 12.66 35.12 -3.88
C LEU A 342 13.56 36.15 -3.16
N VAL A 343 14.28 35.71 -2.13
CA VAL A 343 15.16 36.58 -1.34
C VAL A 343 16.33 37.08 -2.19
N GLN A 344 16.97 36.21 -2.97
CA GLN A 344 18.09 36.61 -3.83
C GLN A 344 17.70 37.70 -4.84
N ARG A 345 16.52 37.59 -5.46
CA ARG A 345 16.01 38.59 -6.41
C ARG A 345 15.73 39.93 -5.74
N ALA A 346 15.01 39.92 -4.63
CA ALA A 346 14.68 41.15 -3.89
C ALA A 346 15.94 41.87 -3.40
N ILE A 347 16.89 41.12 -2.85
CA ILE A 347 18.14 41.67 -2.32
C ILE A 347 19.07 42.20 -3.42
N ALA A 348 19.11 41.55 -4.59
CA ALA A 348 19.86 42.05 -5.73
C ALA A 348 19.36 43.43 -6.19
N LEU A 349 18.03 43.62 -6.22
CA LEU A 349 17.41 44.92 -6.53
C LEU A 349 17.79 46.00 -5.49
N ILE A 350 17.74 45.66 -4.21
CA ILE A 350 18.10 46.57 -3.10
C ILE A 350 19.59 46.93 -3.16
N ALA A 351 20.47 45.97 -3.42
CA ALA A 351 21.90 46.20 -3.46
C ALA A 351 22.33 47.06 -4.67
N GLU A 352 21.66 46.90 -5.82
CA GLU A 352 21.93 47.73 -7.00
C GLU A 352 21.41 49.16 -6.80
N ALA A 353 20.28 49.30 -6.13
CA ALA A 353 19.71 50.58 -5.73
C ALA A 353 20.60 51.38 -4.77
N ASP A 354 21.17 50.72 -3.77
CA ASP A 354 22.12 51.31 -2.82
C ASP A 354 23.38 51.82 -3.56
N ARG A 355 23.91 51.01 -4.49
CA ARG A 355 25.06 51.40 -5.32
C ARG A 355 24.76 52.59 -6.24
N ALA A 356 23.56 52.65 -6.81
CA ALA A 356 23.14 53.71 -7.72
C ALA A 356 22.79 55.04 -7.02
N GLY A 357 22.77 55.08 -5.68
CA GLY A 357 22.42 56.28 -4.91
C GLY A 357 20.95 56.68 -5.03
N GLY A 358 20.08 55.73 -5.39
CA GLY A 358 18.64 55.94 -5.51
C GLY A 358 17.95 56.10 -4.15
N LYS A 359 16.64 56.40 -4.17
CA LYS A 359 15.81 56.39 -2.96
C LYS A 359 15.60 54.95 -2.47
N ILE A 360 16.53 54.45 -1.64
CA ILE A 360 16.51 53.10 -1.04
C ILE A 360 15.17 52.78 -0.37
N SER A 361 14.53 53.77 0.28
CA SER A 361 13.21 53.61 0.89
C SER A 361 12.17 53.09 -0.11
N ASP A 362 12.12 53.70 -1.29
CA ASP A 362 11.09 53.43 -2.30
C ASP A 362 11.33 52.05 -2.94
N ILE A 363 12.59 51.64 -3.04
CA ILE A 363 12.99 50.35 -3.60
C ILE A 363 12.76 49.21 -2.60
N LEU A 364 13.02 49.44 -1.30
CA LEU A 364 12.66 48.48 -0.24
C LEU A 364 11.14 48.25 -0.18
N VAL A 365 10.33 49.32 -0.26
CA VAL A 365 8.86 49.19 -0.32
C VAL A 365 8.42 48.44 -1.59
N THR A 366 9.03 48.73 -2.73
CA THR A 366 8.72 48.04 -3.99
C THR A 366 9.07 46.55 -3.89
N ALA A 367 10.24 46.21 -3.36
CA ALA A 367 10.66 44.82 -3.16
C ALA A 367 9.78 44.06 -2.15
N ALA A 368 9.32 44.74 -1.08
CA ALA A 368 8.38 44.16 -0.12
C ALA A 368 7.01 43.88 -0.76
N ASN A 369 6.48 44.81 -1.55
CA ASN A 369 5.22 44.63 -2.26
C ASN A 369 5.31 43.53 -3.31
N ASP A 370 6.38 43.48 -4.11
CA ASP A 370 6.63 42.43 -5.10
C ASP A 370 6.73 41.05 -4.44
N SER A 371 7.49 40.93 -3.34
CA SER A 371 7.61 39.69 -2.57
C SER A 371 6.26 39.23 -1.98
N ARG A 372 5.44 40.18 -1.50
CA ARG A 372 4.10 39.90 -0.98
C ARG A 372 3.13 39.48 -2.08
N GLU A 373 3.18 40.12 -3.24
CA GLU A 373 2.37 39.77 -4.41
C GLU A 373 2.72 38.37 -4.91
N LEU A 374 4.02 38.02 -4.99
CA LEU A 374 4.46 36.66 -5.32
C LEU A 374 3.87 35.62 -4.37
N LYS A 375 3.94 35.85 -3.05
CA LYS A 375 3.35 34.93 -2.06
C LYS A 375 1.83 34.85 -2.14
N PHE A 376 1.17 35.96 -2.46
CA PHE A 376 -0.27 35.98 -2.69
C PHE A 376 -0.63 35.11 -3.92
N LEU A 377 0.08 35.28 -5.04
CA LEU A 377 -0.10 34.48 -6.25
C LEU A 377 0.18 32.99 -6.04
N GLU A 378 1.22 32.65 -5.27
CA GLU A 378 1.49 31.26 -4.88
C GLU A 378 0.35 30.67 -4.05
N GLY A 379 -0.19 31.45 -3.11
CA GLY A 379 -1.35 31.07 -2.31
C GLY A 379 -2.60 30.82 -3.18
N GLU A 380 -2.88 31.70 -4.14
CA GLU A 380 -3.97 31.51 -5.10
C GLU A 380 -3.77 30.26 -5.95
N ARG A 381 -2.57 30.06 -6.49
CA ARG A 381 -2.21 28.86 -7.26
C ARG A 381 -2.42 27.58 -6.43
N ARG A 382 -2.01 27.59 -5.16
CA ARG A 382 -2.19 26.44 -4.27
C ARG A 382 -3.68 26.14 -4.01
N ARG A 383 -4.52 27.16 -3.83
CA ARG A 383 -5.98 26.98 -3.69
C ARG A 383 -6.62 26.47 -4.97
N ALA A 384 -6.22 27.01 -6.13
CA ALA A 384 -6.70 26.58 -7.44
C ALA A 384 -6.31 25.12 -7.72
N ILE A 385 -5.08 24.71 -7.41
CA ILE A 385 -4.63 23.30 -7.55
C ILE A 385 -5.36 22.38 -6.55
N GLY A 386 -5.64 22.88 -5.35
CA GLY A 386 -6.31 22.11 -4.30
C GLY A 386 -7.70 21.57 -4.70
N SER A 387 -8.47 22.31 -5.50
CA SER A 387 -9.78 21.84 -5.98
C SER A 387 -9.66 20.66 -6.95
N TYR A 388 -8.64 20.65 -7.83
CA TYR A 388 -8.38 19.52 -8.72
C TYR A 388 -7.97 18.25 -7.94
N ILE A 389 -7.16 18.41 -6.88
CA ILE A 389 -6.79 17.29 -6.01
C ILE A 389 -8.03 16.68 -5.34
N ALA A 390 -8.98 17.50 -4.88
CA ALA A 390 -10.23 17.02 -4.29
C ALA A 390 -11.08 16.19 -5.26
N VAL A 391 -11.13 16.56 -6.55
CA VAL A 391 -11.84 15.80 -7.59
C VAL A 391 -11.20 14.42 -7.81
N ILE A 392 -9.87 14.33 -7.82
CA ILE A 392 -9.14 13.06 -7.96
C ILE A 392 -9.47 12.12 -6.80
N TRP A 393 -9.41 12.62 -5.56
CA TRP A 393 -9.77 11.82 -4.38
C TRP A 393 -11.22 11.37 -4.39
N THR A 394 -12.14 12.25 -4.80
CA THR A 394 -13.56 11.91 -4.90
C THR A 394 -13.78 10.78 -5.91
N SER A 395 -13.15 10.87 -7.08
CA SER A 395 -13.20 9.83 -8.11
C SER A 395 -12.63 8.49 -7.62
N TYR A 396 -11.52 8.53 -6.88
CA TYR A 396 -10.91 7.34 -6.28
C TYR A 396 -11.83 6.65 -5.27
N PHE A 397 -12.48 7.41 -4.37
CA PHE A 397 -13.43 6.84 -3.42
C PHE A 397 -14.68 6.25 -4.09
N VAL A 398 -15.19 6.88 -5.15
CA VAL A 398 -16.30 6.32 -5.95
C VAL A 398 -15.87 4.99 -6.57
N PHE A 399 -14.68 4.93 -7.16
CA PHE A 399 -14.14 3.70 -7.74
C PHE A 399 -13.97 2.58 -6.70
N LEU A 400 -13.42 2.90 -5.52
CA LEU A 400 -13.35 1.95 -4.40
C LEU A 400 -14.75 1.47 -3.97
N GLY A 401 -15.74 2.38 -3.90
CA GLY A 401 -17.12 2.03 -3.59
C GLY A 401 -17.70 1.01 -4.58
N VAL A 402 -17.47 1.20 -5.88
CA VAL A 402 -17.90 0.23 -6.90
C VAL A 402 -17.22 -1.13 -6.73
N ILE A 403 -15.91 -1.17 -6.46
CA ILE A 403 -15.19 -2.42 -6.20
C ILE A 403 -15.78 -3.17 -5.01
N VAL A 404 -16.04 -2.47 -3.90
CA VAL A 404 -16.61 -3.09 -2.69
C VAL A 404 -18.02 -3.64 -2.96
N VAL A 405 -18.84 -2.92 -3.73
CA VAL A 405 -20.17 -3.41 -4.13
C VAL A 405 -20.04 -4.65 -5.02
N LEU A 406 -19.14 -4.63 -6.00
CA LEU A 406 -18.91 -5.79 -6.87
C LEU A 406 -18.41 -7.00 -6.08
N ALA A 407 -17.44 -6.83 -5.19
CA ALA A 407 -16.89 -7.89 -4.34
C ALA A 407 -17.85 -8.41 -3.26
N ARG A 408 -18.98 -7.72 -3.03
CA ARG A 408 -20.07 -8.19 -2.15
C ARG A 408 -21.18 -8.88 -2.92
N VAL A 409 -21.37 -8.54 -4.19
CA VAL A 409 -22.44 -9.06 -5.06
C VAL A 409 -22.00 -10.33 -5.79
N PHE A 410 -20.72 -10.42 -6.13
CA PHE A 410 -20.03 -11.60 -6.63
C PHE A 410 -19.12 -12.14 -5.53
#